data_AF-A0A8T4E1E7-F1
#
_entry.id   AF-A0A8T4E1E7-F1
#
_cell.length_a   1.000
_cell.length_b   1.000
_cell.length_c   1.000
_cell.angle_alpha   90.00
_cell.angle_beta   90.00
_cell.angle_gamma   90.00
#
_symmetry.space_group_name_H-M   'P 1'
#
loop_
_entity.id
_entity.type
_entity.pdbx_description
1 polymer ?
#
loop_
_entity_poly.entity_id
_entity_poly.type
_entity_poly.pdbx_seq_one_letter_code
_entity_poly.pdbx_strand_id
1 'polypeptide(L)'
;MMAKIDRMTRIKGQMSFTVKPFTMLMMIVLLLFLLMFLNSSEVKKEKAQRDLELRSAATDVLLILANSEDCLAYQLPTGESAYANIVDVKKLDSFSLEYQGIEPMCARNYDFGFRVEVSEIVMTDLGSRVGKTWTFGRGNFSREYYDNKMSYIMPIAIKYSEKEVGLGRLNLTVVDGQLDRIAGFLDRACMMGKSSCKNQSSAKISLDYPLSYSEGELCIGLKNKDCRKLLCELDMKDIKSKGTYRLATSFEYPNRLIVRV
;
A
#
# COMPACT_ATOMS: atom_id res chain seq x y z
N MET A 1 55.32 -53.57 34.89
CA MET A 1 54.55 -52.40 34.40
C MET A 1 55.25 -51.84 33.17
N MET A 2 54.73 -52.12 31.97
CA MET A 2 55.28 -51.61 30.71
C MET A 2 54.23 -50.68 30.07
N ALA A 3 54.58 -49.39 29.94
CA ALA A 3 53.77 -48.39 29.27
C ALA A 3 53.96 -48.51 27.75
N LYS A 4 52.86 -48.66 27.02
CA LYS A 4 52.82 -48.75 25.55
C LYS A 4 52.58 -47.35 24.99
N ILE A 5 53.60 -46.75 24.40
CA ILE A 5 53.55 -45.42 23.77
C ILE A 5 52.93 -45.56 22.38
N ASP A 6 51.78 -44.94 22.17
CA ASP A 6 51.10 -44.86 20.88
C ASP A 6 51.91 -43.98 19.91
N ARG A 7 52.36 -44.58 18.80
CA ARG A 7 52.98 -43.86 17.67
C ARG A 7 51.88 -43.21 16.84
N MET A 8 51.68 -41.90 17.00
CA MET A 8 50.99 -41.09 15.98
C MET A 8 51.81 -41.08 14.68
N THR A 9 51.32 -41.77 13.67
CA THR A 9 51.84 -41.74 12.29
C THR A 9 51.62 -40.36 11.70
N ARG A 10 52.71 -39.62 11.57
CA ARG A 10 52.76 -38.28 10.94
C ARG A 10 52.61 -38.43 9.43
N ILE A 11 51.37 -38.47 8.94
CA ILE A 11 51.09 -38.42 7.50
C ILE A 11 51.51 -37.03 7.00
N LYS A 12 52.72 -36.90 6.46
CA LYS A 12 53.15 -35.73 5.69
C LYS A 12 52.43 -35.76 4.35
N GLY A 13 51.17 -35.31 4.36
CA GLY A 13 50.34 -35.22 3.17
C GLY A 13 50.88 -34.19 2.19
N GLN A 14 51.70 -34.63 1.23
CA GLN A 14 51.85 -33.92 -0.03
C GLN A 14 50.51 -33.99 -0.75
N MET A 15 49.57 -33.09 -0.40
CA MET A 15 48.37 -32.89 -1.21
C MET A 15 48.83 -32.60 -2.64
N SER A 16 48.48 -33.52 -3.54
CA SER A 16 48.87 -33.50 -4.95
C SER A 16 48.63 -32.12 -5.55
N PHE A 17 49.61 -31.63 -6.32
CA PHE A 17 49.59 -30.33 -7.00
C PHE A 17 48.33 -30.14 -7.87
N THR A 18 47.72 -31.24 -8.30
CA THR A 18 46.46 -31.29 -9.06
C THR A 18 45.21 -30.91 -8.27
N VAL A 19 45.16 -31.07 -6.94
CA VAL A 19 43.94 -30.82 -6.15
C VAL A 19 43.69 -29.33 -5.91
N LYS A 20 44.76 -28.53 -5.81
CA LYS A 20 44.69 -27.08 -5.56
C LYS A 20 43.85 -26.27 -6.57
N PRO A 21 43.98 -26.45 -7.90
CA PRO A 21 43.15 -25.70 -8.84
C PRO A 21 41.66 -26.07 -8.73
N PHE A 22 41.34 -27.35 -8.44
CA PHE A 22 39.95 -27.76 -8.23
C PHE A 22 39.35 -27.14 -6.97
N THR A 23 40.07 -27.11 -5.85
CA THR A 23 39.56 -26.48 -4.62
C THR A 23 39.38 -24.98 -4.79
N MET A 24 40.27 -24.31 -5.54
CA MET A 24 40.12 -22.89 -5.86
C MET A 24 38.88 -22.63 -6.73
N LEU A 25 38.65 -23.44 -7.77
CA LEU A 25 37.44 -23.35 -8.60
C LEU A 25 36.17 -23.58 -7.76
N MET A 26 36.18 -24.60 -6.91
CA MET A 26 35.04 -24.95 -6.07
C MET A 26 34.72 -23.83 -5.05
N MET A 27 35.75 -23.18 -4.50
CA MET A 27 35.60 -22.01 -3.63
C MET A 27 35.00 -20.81 -4.37
N ILE A 28 35.41 -20.55 -5.62
CA ILE A 28 34.82 -19.48 -6.45
C ILE A 28 33.33 -19.75 -6.70
N VAL A 29 32.97 -20.98 -7.07
CA VAL A 29 31.57 -21.38 -7.28
C VAL A 29 30.75 -21.23 -6.01
N LEU A 30 31.27 -21.68 -4.87
CA LEU A 30 30.62 -21.53 -3.56
C LEU A 30 30.42 -20.06 -3.19
N LEU A 31 31.41 -19.21 -3.44
CA LEU A 31 31.32 -17.77 -3.16
C LEU A 31 30.27 -17.09 -4.06
N LEU A 32 30.21 -17.43 -5.34
CA LEU A 32 29.16 -16.94 -6.24
C LEU A 32 27.77 -17.39 -5.81
N PHE A 33 27.63 -18.64 -5.37
CA PHE A 33 26.38 -19.16 -4.83
C PHE A 33 25.95 -18.42 -3.56
N LEU A 34 26.87 -18.16 -2.63
CA LEU A 34 26.61 -17.39 -1.42
C LEU A 34 26.19 -15.94 -1.74
N LEU A 35 26.86 -15.29 -2.69
CA LEU A 35 26.48 -13.93 -3.13
C LEU A 35 25.08 -13.92 -3.74
N MET A 36 24.74 -14.88 -4.59
CA MET A 36 23.40 -15.01 -5.16
C MET A 36 22.34 -15.25 -4.06
N PHE A 37 22.65 -16.09 -3.07
CA PHE A 37 21.76 -16.36 -1.95
C PHE A 37 21.52 -15.12 -1.07
N LEU A 38 22.58 -14.36 -0.77
CA LEU A 38 22.48 -13.11 0.01
C LEU A 38 21.63 -12.07 -0.73
N ASN A 39 21.88 -11.83 -2.02
CA ASN A 39 21.10 -10.90 -2.83
C ASN A 39 19.61 -11.32 -2.90
N SER A 40 19.33 -12.62 -3.05
CA SER A 40 17.95 -13.12 -3.03
C SER A 40 17.28 -12.95 -1.66
N SER A 41 18.04 -13.07 -0.57
CA SER A 41 17.55 -12.85 0.79
C SER A 41 17.13 -11.40 1.03
N GLU A 42 17.90 -10.43 0.55
CA GLU A 42 17.58 -9.01 0.66
C GLU A 42 16.28 -8.66 -0.07
N VAL A 43 16.13 -9.09 -1.33
CA VAL A 43 14.89 -8.88 -2.11
C VAL A 43 13.67 -9.52 -1.41
N LYS A 44 13.84 -10.71 -0.83
CA LYS A 44 12.76 -11.38 -0.07
C LYS A 44 12.41 -10.62 1.20
N LYS A 45 13.41 -10.07 1.92
CA LYS A 45 13.20 -9.26 3.12
C LYS A 45 12.46 -7.96 2.80
N GLU A 46 12.86 -7.26 1.75
CA GLU A 46 12.18 -6.04 1.29
C GLU A 46 10.72 -6.33 0.92
N LYS A 47 10.47 -7.40 0.16
CA LYS A 47 9.10 -7.81 -0.18
C LYS A 47 8.27 -8.18 1.05
N ALA A 48 8.85 -8.90 2.00
CA ALA A 48 8.16 -9.27 3.25
C ALA A 48 7.87 -8.03 4.12
N GLN A 49 8.81 -7.09 4.20
CA GLN A 49 8.60 -5.83 4.90
C GLN A 49 7.49 -5.01 4.24
N ARG A 50 7.48 -4.90 2.92
CA ARG A 50 6.40 -4.22 2.17
C ARG A 50 5.03 -4.87 2.39
N ASP A 51 4.96 -6.20 2.41
CA ASP A 51 3.71 -6.91 2.73
C ASP A 51 3.22 -6.60 4.15
N LEU A 52 4.14 -6.54 5.13
CA LEU A 52 3.80 -6.14 6.49
C LEU A 52 3.34 -4.68 6.58
N GLU A 53 4.01 -3.75 5.89
CA GLU A 53 3.61 -2.35 5.80
C GLU A 53 2.19 -2.21 5.19
N LEU A 54 1.91 -2.95 4.12
CA LEU A 54 0.59 -2.98 3.48
C LEU A 54 -0.49 -3.51 4.43
N ARG A 55 -0.19 -4.55 5.22
CA ARG A 55 -1.10 -5.09 6.25
C ARG A 55 -1.35 -4.12 7.38
N SER A 56 -0.31 -3.46 7.87
CA SER A 56 -0.45 -2.41 8.87
C SER A 56 -1.35 -1.31 8.34
N ALA A 57 -1.02 -0.74 7.17
CA ALA A 57 -1.78 0.34 6.55
C ALA A 57 -3.26 -0.03 6.31
N ALA A 58 -3.53 -1.25 5.85
CA ALA A 58 -4.90 -1.71 5.66
C ALA A 58 -5.66 -1.82 6.99
N THR A 59 -5.02 -2.35 8.03
CA THR A 59 -5.62 -2.45 9.37
C THR A 59 -5.88 -1.07 9.95
N ASP A 60 -4.94 -0.14 9.80
CA ASP A 60 -5.06 1.25 10.27
C ASP A 60 -6.22 1.96 9.57
N VAL A 61 -6.30 1.88 8.23
CA VAL A 61 -7.41 2.45 7.44
C VAL A 61 -8.74 1.85 7.86
N LEU A 62 -8.81 0.52 8.02
CA LEU A 62 -10.01 -0.19 8.43
C LEU A 62 -10.50 0.27 9.82
N LEU A 63 -9.58 0.37 10.79
CA LEU A 63 -9.88 0.81 12.14
C LEU A 63 -10.29 2.29 12.19
N ILE A 64 -9.62 3.16 11.45
CA ILE A 64 -9.96 4.58 11.35
C ILE A 64 -11.36 4.73 10.75
N LEU A 65 -11.67 4.04 9.65
CA LEU A 65 -12.99 4.09 9.02
C LEU A 65 -14.09 3.64 9.98
N ALA A 66 -13.86 2.56 10.73
CA ALA A 66 -14.87 1.95 11.60
C ALA A 66 -15.06 2.70 12.93
N ASN A 67 -14.03 3.40 13.44
CA ASN A 67 -14.04 3.97 14.79
C ASN A 67 -13.94 5.50 14.84
N SER A 68 -13.59 6.18 13.74
CA SER A 68 -13.50 7.65 13.72
C SER A 68 -14.85 8.29 13.35
N GLU A 69 -15.28 9.26 14.16
CA GLU A 69 -16.48 10.05 13.93
C GLU A 69 -16.38 10.89 12.65
N ASP A 70 -15.18 11.40 12.35
CA ASP A 70 -14.87 12.13 11.11
C ASP A 70 -14.97 11.22 9.87
N CYS A 71 -14.97 9.90 10.07
CA CYS A 71 -15.20 8.89 9.04
C CYS A 71 -16.62 8.31 9.14
N LEU A 72 -16.76 6.97 9.15
CA LEU A 72 -18.05 6.29 9.11
C LEU A 72 -18.67 6.02 10.47
N ALA A 73 -17.89 6.13 11.56
CA ALA A 73 -18.36 5.71 12.87
C ALA A 73 -19.55 6.56 13.32
N TYR A 74 -20.56 5.88 13.85
CA TYR A 74 -21.66 6.51 14.56
C TYR A 74 -21.26 6.71 16.02
N GLN A 75 -21.29 7.95 16.50
CA GLN A 75 -21.01 8.25 17.91
C GLN A 75 -22.30 8.08 18.72
N LEU A 76 -22.28 7.12 19.66
CA LEU A 76 -23.33 7.02 20.67
C LEU A 76 -23.17 8.16 21.68
N PRO A 77 -24.27 8.74 22.20
CA PRO A 77 -24.19 9.69 23.30
C PRO A 77 -23.45 9.05 24.48
N THR A 78 -22.50 9.79 25.03
CA THR A 78 -21.55 9.39 26.08
C THR A 78 -22.16 8.48 27.15
N GLY A 79 -21.66 7.25 27.29
CA GLY A 79 -22.00 6.35 28.40
C GLY A 79 -22.19 4.88 28.03
N GLU A 80 -22.45 4.58 26.75
CA GLU A 80 -22.56 3.21 26.25
C GLU A 80 -21.27 2.80 25.54
N SER A 81 -20.82 1.59 25.85
CA SER A 81 -19.47 1.10 25.55
C SER A 81 -19.15 1.17 24.04
N ALA A 82 -18.02 1.81 23.72
CA ALA A 82 -17.50 2.14 22.38
C ALA A 82 -17.05 0.95 21.50
N TYR A 83 -17.71 -0.21 21.59
CA TYR A 83 -17.17 -1.48 21.05
C TYR A 83 -17.88 -2.04 19.82
N ALA A 84 -18.65 -1.24 19.09
CA ALA A 84 -19.31 -1.73 17.89
C ALA A 84 -18.96 -0.86 16.68
N ASN A 85 -18.50 -1.52 15.61
CA ASN A 85 -18.33 -0.97 14.27
C ASN A 85 -19.71 -0.60 13.68
N ILE A 86 -20.39 0.37 14.31
CA ILE A 86 -21.70 0.87 13.90
C ILE A 86 -21.47 2.02 12.94
N VAL A 87 -21.98 1.88 11.73
CA VAL A 87 -21.93 2.91 10.69
C VAL A 87 -23.33 3.45 10.42
N ASP A 88 -23.45 4.76 10.25
CA ASP A 88 -24.72 5.41 9.91
C ASP A 88 -25.01 5.28 8.41
N VAL A 89 -26.20 4.81 8.03
CA VAL A 89 -26.62 4.70 6.63
C VAL A 89 -26.57 6.03 5.88
N LYS A 90 -26.88 7.14 6.56
CA LYS A 90 -26.86 8.49 5.96
C LYS A 90 -25.44 8.93 5.67
N LYS A 91 -24.49 8.60 6.57
CA LYS A 91 -23.06 8.82 6.32
C LYS A 91 -22.56 7.95 5.17
N LEU A 92 -22.97 6.70 5.08
CA LEU A 92 -22.61 5.84 3.94
C LEU A 92 -23.11 6.41 2.61
N ASP A 93 -24.35 6.90 2.58
CA ASP A 93 -24.92 7.53 1.39
C ASP A 93 -24.12 8.78 0.98
N SER A 94 -23.82 9.69 1.92
CA SER A 94 -23.01 10.88 1.61
C SER A 94 -21.56 10.54 1.23
N PHE A 95 -20.90 9.63 1.96
CA PHE A 95 -19.53 9.20 1.67
C PHE A 95 -19.41 8.57 0.29
N SER A 96 -20.38 7.74 -0.10
CA SER A 96 -20.36 7.08 -1.41
C SER A 96 -20.45 8.06 -2.57
N LEU A 97 -21.13 9.20 -2.37
CA LEU A 97 -21.28 10.26 -3.36
C LEU A 97 -20.06 11.20 -3.37
N GLU A 98 -19.60 11.64 -2.20
CA GLU A 98 -18.51 12.60 -2.06
C GLU A 98 -17.15 12.00 -2.45
N TYR A 99 -16.91 10.76 -2.05
CA TYR A 99 -15.62 10.07 -2.20
C TYR A 99 -15.64 9.04 -3.34
N GLN A 100 -16.43 9.31 -4.39
CA GLN A 100 -16.44 8.50 -5.59
C GLN A 100 -15.16 8.73 -6.40
N GLY A 101 -14.24 7.77 -6.37
CA GLY A 101 -12.96 7.84 -7.09
C GLY A 101 -11.84 8.58 -6.36
N ILE A 102 -12.09 9.06 -5.14
CA ILE A 102 -11.09 9.73 -4.29
C ILE A 102 -11.16 9.20 -2.86
N GLU A 103 -10.00 9.06 -2.21
CA GLU A 103 -9.91 8.58 -0.84
C GLU A 103 -10.33 9.65 0.18
N PRO A 104 -11.13 9.30 1.20
CA PRO A 104 -11.55 10.23 2.22
C PRO A 104 -10.38 10.76 3.03
N MET A 105 -10.37 12.07 3.29
CA MET A 105 -9.27 12.74 3.99
C MET A 105 -9.01 12.15 5.38
N CYS A 106 -10.07 11.74 6.07
CA CYS A 106 -9.99 11.16 7.41
C CYS A 106 -9.21 9.83 7.47
N ALA A 107 -9.13 9.09 6.35
CA ALA A 107 -8.46 7.79 6.28
C ALA A 107 -7.45 7.69 5.12
N ARG A 108 -7.04 8.82 4.53
CA ARG A 108 -6.18 8.83 3.35
C ARG A 108 -4.79 8.28 3.69
N ASN A 109 -4.31 7.34 2.88
CA ASN A 109 -2.96 6.81 2.99
C ASN A 109 -2.08 7.36 1.85
N TYR A 110 -0.89 7.87 2.18
CA TYR A 110 0.01 8.49 1.21
C TYR A 110 1.04 7.51 0.63
N ASP A 111 1.05 6.26 1.05
CA ASP A 111 1.96 5.22 0.57
C ASP A 111 1.23 4.15 -0.24
N PHE A 112 -0.06 3.94 0.04
CA PHE A 112 -0.90 2.93 -0.60
C PHE A 112 -2.23 3.52 -1.09
N GLY A 113 -2.81 2.91 -2.11
CA GLY A 113 -4.16 3.23 -2.59
C GLY A 113 -5.20 2.30 -1.99
N PHE A 114 -6.41 2.77 -1.72
CA PHE A 114 -7.48 1.89 -1.24
C PHE A 114 -8.87 2.21 -1.78
N ARG A 115 -9.72 1.17 -1.78
CA ARG A 115 -11.13 1.23 -2.13
C ARG A 115 -11.93 0.47 -1.09
N VAL A 116 -13.06 1.02 -0.70
CA VAL A 116 -13.99 0.41 0.23
C VAL A 116 -15.27 0.06 -0.49
N GLU A 117 -15.77 -1.14 -0.19
CA GLU A 117 -17.12 -1.58 -0.54
C GLU A 117 -17.83 -2.00 0.76
N VAL A 118 -18.88 -1.28 1.11
CA VAL A 118 -19.78 -1.67 2.20
C VAL A 118 -20.99 -2.34 1.58
N SER A 119 -21.34 -3.53 2.04
CA SER A 119 -22.56 -4.22 1.60
C SER A 119 -23.42 -4.60 2.79
N GLU A 120 -24.72 -4.36 2.68
CA GLU A 120 -25.72 -4.89 3.60
C GLU A 120 -25.90 -6.41 3.41
N ILE A 121 -26.13 -7.12 4.50
CA ILE A 121 -26.45 -8.55 4.51
C ILE A 121 -27.90 -8.70 4.96
N VAL A 122 -28.75 -9.10 4.02
CA VAL A 122 -30.17 -9.35 4.28
C VAL A 122 -30.39 -10.85 4.45
N MET A 123 -30.96 -11.25 5.59
CA MET A 123 -31.32 -12.65 5.83
C MET A 123 -32.70 -12.94 5.25
N THR A 124 -32.83 -14.04 4.52
CA THR A 124 -34.09 -14.54 3.95
C THR A 124 -34.25 -16.04 4.28
N ASP A 125 -35.44 -16.59 4.09
CA ASP A 125 -35.69 -18.03 4.30
C ASP A 125 -34.81 -18.94 3.42
N LEU A 126 -34.29 -18.40 2.32
CA LEU A 126 -33.39 -19.08 1.38
C LEU A 126 -31.89 -18.84 1.67
N GLY A 127 -31.56 -18.11 2.74
CA GLY A 127 -30.20 -17.76 3.14
C GLY A 127 -29.89 -16.26 3.10
N SER A 128 -28.61 -15.91 3.20
CA SER A 128 -28.14 -14.53 3.18
C SER A 128 -27.99 -14.00 1.75
N ARG A 129 -28.52 -12.81 1.47
CA ARG A 129 -28.33 -12.09 0.20
C ARG A 129 -27.68 -10.73 0.43
N VAL A 130 -26.98 -10.23 -0.58
CA VAL A 130 -26.40 -8.88 -0.55
C VAL A 130 -27.52 -7.87 -0.81
N GLY A 131 -27.70 -6.93 0.11
CA GLY A 131 -28.65 -5.82 0.03
C GLY A 131 -28.05 -4.62 -0.70
N LYS A 132 -28.24 -3.42 -0.12
CA LYS A 132 -27.64 -2.19 -0.66
C LYS A 132 -26.11 -2.23 -0.53
N THR A 133 -25.42 -1.67 -1.53
CA THR A 133 -23.94 -1.58 -1.56
C THR A 133 -23.52 -0.14 -1.75
N TRP A 134 -22.51 0.27 -0.99
CA TRP A 134 -21.85 1.57 -1.08
C TRP A 134 -20.39 1.36 -1.46
N THR A 135 -19.87 2.21 -2.34
CA THR A 135 -18.44 2.19 -2.69
C THR A 135 -17.86 3.57 -2.65
N PHE A 136 -16.65 3.69 -2.09
CA PHE A 136 -15.90 4.95 -2.06
C PHE A 136 -14.40 4.66 -2.00
N GLY A 137 -13.60 5.72 -2.14
CA GLY A 137 -12.15 5.61 -2.26
C GLY A 137 -11.72 5.60 -3.72
N ARG A 138 -10.53 5.03 -3.98
CA ARG A 138 -9.99 4.92 -5.33
C ARG A 138 -10.93 4.14 -6.25
N GLY A 139 -10.95 4.52 -7.53
CA GLY A 139 -11.75 3.90 -8.58
C GLY A 139 -11.34 2.45 -8.91
N ASN A 140 -11.29 2.11 -10.18
CA ASN A 140 -10.92 0.76 -10.59
C ASN A 140 -9.40 0.56 -10.49
N PHE A 141 -8.97 -0.56 -9.92
CA PHE A 141 -7.56 -0.97 -9.92
C PHE A 141 -7.26 -1.76 -11.20
N SER A 142 -6.34 -1.29 -12.04
CA SER A 142 -5.84 -2.10 -13.13
C SER A 142 -4.75 -3.05 -12.63
N ARG A 143 -4.85 -4.35 -12.94
CA ARG A 143 -3.88 -5.37 -12.53
C ARG A 143 -2.46 -5.11 -13.04
N GLU A 144 -2.32 -4.29 -14.07
CA GLU A 144 -1.05 -4.04 -14.75
C GLU A 144 -0.11 -3.09 -13.98
N TYR A 145 -0.60 -2.39 -12.96
CA TYR A 145 0.11 -1.25 -12.35
C TYR A 145 0.35 -1.35 -10.84
N TYR A 146 0.12 -2.52 -10.23
CA TYR A 146 0.40 -2.73 -8.81
C TYR A 146 1.23 -4.00 -8.56
N ASP A 147 2.12 -3.91 -7.57
CA ASP A 147 3.01 -4.99 -7.17
C ASP A 147 2.31 -5.96 -6.21
N ASN A 148 1.48 -5.39 -5.31
CA ASN A 148 0.77 -6.14 -4.29
C ASN A 148 -0.68 -5.62 -4.16
N LYS A 149 -1.60 -6.55 -3.85
CA LYS A 149 -3.01 -6.26 -3.57
C LYS A 149 -3.46 -7.14 -2.42
N MET A 150 -4.21 -6.55 -1.50
CA MET A 150 -4.81 -7.29 -0.40
C MET A 150 -6.22 -6.77 -0.11
N SER A 151 -7.08 -7.67 0.36
CA SER A 151 -8.45 -7.35 0.72
C SER A 151 -8.75 -7.85 2.14
N TYR A 152 -9.41 -7.01 2.93
CA TYR A 152 -9.88 -7.31 4.28
C TYR A 152 -11.39 -7.17 4.34
N ILE A 153 -12.02 -8.04 5.14
CA ILE A 153 -13.44 -7.98 5.41
C ILE A 153 -13.62 -7.77 6.91
N MET A 154 -14.41 -6.77 7.28
CA MET A 154 -14.80 -6.48 8.64
C MET A 154 -16.34 -6.53 8.76
N PRO A 155 -16.90 -7.30 9.70
CA PRO A 155 -18.32 -7.22 9.98
C PRO A 155 -18.64 -5.87 10.63
N ILE A 156 -19.74 -5.26 10.18
CA ILE A 156 -20.21 -3.97 10.68
C ILE A 156 -21.71 -4.04 10.95
N ALA A 157 -22.20 -3.13 11.79
CA ALA A 157 -23.62 -2.90 12.01
C ALA A 157 -24.02 -1.61 11.28
N ILE A 158 -25.09 -1.64 10.49
CA ILE A 158 -25.57 -0.48 9.72
C ILE A 158 -26.78 0.10 10.44
N LYS A 159 -26.65 1.29 11.04
CA LYS A 159 -27.74 1.98 11.71
C LYS A 159 -28.59 2.72 10.68
N TYR A 160 -29.87 2.32 10.57
CA TYR A 160 -30.87 3.00 9.74
C TYR A 160 -31.67 4.02 10.53
N SER A 161 -32.00 3.67 11.78
CA SER A 161 -32.70 4.53 12.73
C SER A 161 -32.31 4.15 14.17
N GLU A 162 -32.86 4.85 15.17
CA GLU A 162 -32.65 4.49 16.59
C GLU A 162 -33.12 3.08 16.95
N LYS A 163 -34.05 2.51 16.17
CA LYS A 163 -34.64 1.19 16.43
C LYS A 163 -34.23 0.12 15.43
N GLU A 164 -33.53 0.50 14.37
CA GLU A 164 -33.25 -0.37 13.24
C GLU A 164 -31.75 -0.40 12.95
N VAL A 165 -31.18 -1.59 13.13
CA VAL A 165 -29.78 -1.89 12.88
C VAL A 165 -29.71 -3.13 12.01
N GLY A 166 -29.14 -2.98 10.81
CA GLY A 166 -28.87 -4.06 9.87
C GLY A 166 -27.48 -4.65 10.05
N LEU A 167 -27.27 -5.84 9.49
CA LEU A 167 -25.95 -6.45 9.39
C LEU A 167 -25.28 -6.00 8.09
N GLY A 168 -23.99 -5.74 8.16
CA GLY A 168 -23.19 -5.37 6.99
C GLY A 168 -21.81 -5.98 7.01
N ARG A 169 -21.12 -5.86 5.88
CA ARG A 169 -19.69 -6.12 5.75
C ARG A 169 -19.03 -4.93 5.09
N LEU A 170 -17.87 -4.55 5.61
CA LEU A 170 -16.95 -3.60 5.00
C LEU A 170 -15.81 -4.38 4.37
N ASN A 171 -15.69 -4.33 3.06
CA ASN A 171 -14.61 -4.92 2.27
C ASN A 171 -13.63 -3.80 1.87
N LEU A 172 -12.46 -3.80 2.48
CA LEU A 172 -11.37 -2.86 2.17
C LEU A 172 -10.39 -3.56 1.23
N THR A 173 -10.13 -2.97 0.07
CA THR A 173 -9.05 -3.40 -0.83
C THR A 173 -7.96 -2.36 -0.85
N VAL A 174 -6.73 -2.76 -0.54
CA VAL A 174 -5.53 -1.90 -0.55
C VAL A 174 -4.55 -2.41 -1.60
N VAL A 175 -3.90 -1.49 -2.30
CA VAL A 175 -2.93 -1.78 -3.36
C VAL A 175 -1.65 -0.98 -3.16
N ASP A 176 -0.52 -1.62 -3.49
CA ASP A 176 0.80 -0.99 -3.61
C ASP A 176 1.14 -0.84 -5.09
N GLY A 177 0.83 0.34 -5.64
CA GLY A 177 1.05 0.68 -7.04
C GLY A 177 2.07 1.81 -7.24
N GLN A 178 2.67 1.86 -8.43
CA GLN A 178 3.53 2.99 -8.80
C GLN A 178 2.76 4.31 -8.79
N LEU A 179 1.54 4.29 -9.33
CA LEU A 179 0.65 5.46 -9.29
C LEU A 179 0.34 5.89 -7.86
N ASP A 180 0.09 4.94 -6.96
CA ASP A 180 -0.29 5.25 -5.58
C ASP A 180 0.85 5.90 -4.80
N ARG A 181 2.07 5.40 -4.97
CA ARG A 181 3.28 5.96 -4.36
C ARG A 181 3.55 7.38 -4.86
N ILE A 182 3.39 7.62 -6.16
CA ILE A 182 3.64 8.94 -6.76
C ILE A 182 2.54 9.92 -6.36
N ALA A 183 1.27 9.54 -6.53
CA ALA A 183 0.14 10.37 -6.14
C ALA A 183 0.17 10.68 -4.64
N GLY A 184 0.48 9.68 -3.81
CA GLY A 184 0.61 9.85 -2.36
C GLY A 184 1.77 10.76 -1.96
N PHE A 185 2.91 10.71 -2.65
CA PHE A 185 3.98 11.70 -2.49
C PHE A 185 3.52 13.13 -2.82
N LEU A 186 2.80 13.32 -3.93
CA LEU A 186 2.29 14.62 -4.37
C LEU A 186 1.22 15.16 -3.41
N ASP A 187 0.29 14.32 -2.96
CA ASP A 187 -0.74 14.67 -1.97
C ASP A 187 -0.11 15.03 -0.62
N ARG A 188 0.92 14.29 -0.18
CA ARG A 188 1.66 14.61 1.04
C ARG A 188 2.37 15.95 0.92
N ALA A 189 3.00 16.24 -0.22
CA ALA A 189 3.64 17.53 -0.49
C ALA A 189 2.60 18.67 -0.51
N CYS A 190 1.43 18.45 -1.12
CA CYS A 190 0.30 19.37 -1.11
C CYS A 190 -0.15 19.71 0.31
N MET A 191 -0.35 18.69 1.15
CA MET A 191 -0.77 18.88 2.55
C MET A 191 0.28 19.60 3.40
N MET A 192 1.56 19.26 3.25
CA MET A 192 2.66 19.95 3.93
C MET A 192 2.79 21.43 3.53
N GLY A 193 2.48 21.74 2.27
CA GLY A 193 2.45 23.11 1.77
C GLY A 193 1.26 23.90 2.31
N LYS A 194 0.05 23.31 2.31
CA LYS A 194 -1.16 23.92 2.91
C LYS A 194 -0.98 24.26 4.38
N SER A 195 -0.35 23.38 5.15
CA SER A 195 -0.09 23.59 6.58
C SER A 195 1.11 24.50 6.87
N SER A 196 1.76 25.07 5.85
CA SER A 196 2.98 25.88 5.96
C SER A 196 4.16 25.15 6.64
N CYS A 197 4.12 23.82 6.74
CA CYS A 197 5.18 23.03 7.37
C CYS A 197 6.40 22.93 6.45
N LYS A 198 6.17 22.74 5.15
CA LYS A 198 7.24 22.59 4.16
C LYS A 198 6.73 22.87 2.76
N ASN A 199 7.35 23.85 2.09
CA ASN A 199 6.92 24.25 0.75
C ASN A 199 7.61 23.47 -0.37
N GLN A 200 8.68 22.70 -0.07
CA GLN A 200 9.43 21.95 -1.08
C GLN A 200 9.73 20.53 -0.62
N SER A 201 9.61 19.56 -1.53
CA SER A 201 9.99 18.17 -1.27
C SER A 201 10.61 17.53 -2.50
N SER A 202 11.40 16.47 -2.33
CA SER A 202 11.91 15.71 -3.46
C SER A 202 11.92 14.22 -3.18
N ALA A 203 11.58 13.41 -4.17
CA ALA A 203 11.61 11.95 -4.09
C ALA A 203 12.17 11.35 -5.39
N LYS A 204 12.86 10.21 -5.26
CA LYS A 204 13.28 9.39 -6.39
C LYS A 204 12.16 8.39 -6.68
N ILE A 205 11.66 8.37 -7.91
CA ILE A 205 10.59 7.47 -8.34
C ILE A 205 11.07 6.61 -9.51
N SER A 206 10.60 5.38 -9.58
CA SER A 206 10.79 4.51 -10.73
C SER A 206 9.44 4.30 -11.41
N LEU A 207 9.42 4.47 -12.73
CA LEU A 207 8.23 4.37 -13.57
C LEU A 207 8.47 3.31 -14.64
N ASP A 208 7.58 2.31 -14.69
CA ASP A 208 7.56 1.34 -15.78
C ASP A 208 6.69 1.81 -16.95
N TYR A 209 5.81 2.77 -16.70
CA TYR A 209 4.82 3.28 -17.64
C TYR A 209 4.82 4.81 -17.67
N PRO A 210 4.37 5.41 -18.78
CA PRO A 210 4.25 6.86 -18.87
C PRO A 210 3.24 7.38 -17.86
N LEU A 211 3.50 8.60 -17.39
CA LEU A 211 2.69 9.32 -16.43
C LEU A 211 2.18 10.60 -17.10
N SER A 212 0.87 10.82 -17.05
CA SER A 212 0.23 12.03 -17.58
C SER A 212 -0.67 12.66 -16.54
N TYR A 213 -0.79 13.98 -16.56
CA TYR A 213 -1.70 14.72 -15.67
C TYR A 213 -2.73 15.50 -16.50
N SER A 214 -4.01 15.30 -16.21
CA SER A 214 -5.11 16.00 -16.89
C SER A 214 -6.31 16.10 -15.96
N GLU A 215 -6.96 17.26 -15.95
CA GLU A 215 -8.25 17.48 -15.24
C GLU A 215 -8.23 17.13 -13.75
N GLY A 216 -7.11 17.35 -13.06
CA GLY A 216 -6.99 17.02 -11.63
C GLY A 216 -6.61 15.57 -11.33
N GLU A 217 -6.47 14.74 -12.37
CA GLU A 217 -6.14 13.32 -12.25
C GLU A 217 -4.73 13.02 -12.74
N LEU A 218 -4.01 12.23 -11.96
CA LEU A 218 -2.75 11.63 -12.34
C LEU A 218 -3.01 10.25 -12.90
N CYS A 219 -2.60 10.01 -14.14
CA CYS A 219 -2.86 8.78 -14.86
C CYS A 219 -1.56 8.07 -15.24
N ILE A 220 -1.52 6.75 -15.07
CA ILE A 220 -0.43 5.88 -15.50
C ILE A 220 -0.91 4.94 -16.61
N GLY A 221 -0.07 4.71 -17.63
CA GLY A 221 -0.35 3.72 -18.69
C GLY A 221 -0.44 4.28 -20.11
N LEU A 222 -0.44 3.37 -21.09
CA LEU A 222 -0.46 3.72 -22.52
C LEU A 222 -1.87 3.75 -23.13
N LYS A 223 -2.62 2.65 -23.00
CA LYS A 223 -3.97 2.48 -23.60
C LYS A 223 -5.06 2.51 -22.55
N ASN A 224 -4.98 1.63 -21.56
CA ASN A 224 -5.89 1.58 -20.42
C ASN A 224 -5.24 2.34 -19.27
N LYS A 225 -5.48 3.65 -19.23
CA LYS A 225 -4.95 4.52 -18.18
C LYS A 225 -5.66 4.20 -16.86
N ASP A 226 -4.87 4.01 -15.80
CA ASP A 226 -5.36 3.98 -14.43
C ASP A 226 -5.10 5.37 -13.83
N CYS A 227 -6.14 6.01 -13.32
CA CYS A 227 -6.12 7.40 -12.91
C CYS A 227 -6.48 7.55 -11.43
N ARG A 228 -5.85 8.51 -10.76
CA ARG A 228 -6.12 8.88 -9.37
C ARG A 228 -6.24 10.39 -9.25
N LYS A 229 -7.34 10.85 -8.65
CA LYS A 229 -7.57 12.26 -8.34
C LYS A 229 -6.67 12.74 -7.21
N LEU A 230 -6.02 13.88 -7.42
CA LEU A 230 -5.10 14.50 -6.45
C LEU A 230 -5.78 15.59 -5.62
N LEU A 231 -5.16 15.95 -4.49
CA LEU A 231 -5.65 17.01 -3.59
C LEU A 231 -5.33 18.44 -4.05
N CYS A 232 -4.26 18.60 -4.82
CA CYS A 232 -3.79 19.86 -5.38
C CYS A 232 -3.86 19.82 -6.91
N GLU A 233 -4.01 21.00 -7.51
CA GLU A 233 -3.73 21.17 -8.92
C GLU A 233 -2.23 21.05 -9.17
N LEU A 234 -1.84 20.32 -10.22
CA LEU A 234 -0.44 20.16 -10.57
C LEU A 234 -0.07 21.02 -11.77
N ASP A 235 1.09 21.66 -11.69
CA ASP A 235 1.84 22.11 -12.85
C ASP A 235 3.00 21.14 -13.08
N MET A 236 2.75 20.15 -13.94
CA MET A 236 3.68 19.07 -14.24
C MET A 236 3.73 18.82 -15.75
N LYS A 237 4.93 18.59 -16.28
CA LYS A 237 5.10 18.05 -17.63
C LYS A 237 4.93 16.53 -17.60
N ASP A 238 4.20 15.99 -18.57
CA ASP A 238 4.05 14.55 -18.77
C ASP A 238 5.40 13.84 -18.87
N ILE A 239 5.50 12.67 -18.22
CA ILE A 239 6.65 11.77 -18.32
C ILE A 239 6.32 10.68 -19.33
N LYS A 240 6.88 10.77 -20.52
CA LYS A 240 6.51 9.91 -21.67
C LYS A 240 7.23 8.56 -21.71
N SER A 241 8.29 8.39 -20.93
CA SER A 241 9.16 7.21 -20.98
C SER A 241 9.27 6.53 -19.61
N LYS A 242 9.45 5.21 -19.64
CA LYS A 242 9.89 4.46 -18.45
C LYS A 242 11.27 4.94 -17.99
N GLY A 243 11.54 4.88 -16.71
CA GLY A 243 12.82 5.28 -16.15
C GLY A 243 12.76 5.65 -14.68
N THR A 244 13.91 6.07 -14.15
CA THR A 244 14.02 6.56 -12.78
C THR A 244 14.19 8.08 -12.81
N TYR A 245 13.30 8.77 -12.12
CA TYR A 245 13.21 10.23 -12.11
C TYR A 245 13.36 10.77 -10.70
N ARG A 246 13.76 12.03 -10.58
CA ARG A 246 13.77 12.73 -9.30
C ARG A 246 12.71 13.84 -9.35
N LEU A 247 11.54 13.55 -8.77
CA LEU A 247 10.52 14.57 -8.64
C LEU A 247 10.90 15.57 -7.56
N ALA A 248 10.87 16.85 -7.88
CA ALA A 248 10.98 17.95 -6.95
C ALA A 248 9.68 18.77 -7.00
N THR A 249 9.07 19.00 -5.85
CA THR A 249 7.81 19.73 -5.72
C THR A 249 8.03 21.07 -5.04
N SER A 250 7.27 22.08 -5.45
CA SER A 250 7.16 23.37 -4.76
C SER A 250 5.68 23.76 -4.67
N PHE A 251 5.19 24.03 -3.47
CA PHE A 251 3.82 24.46 -3.23
C PHE A 251 3.66 25.96 -3.48
N GLU A 252 2.59 26.33 -4.20
CA GLU A 252 2.19 27.70 -4.52
C GLU A 252 0.74 27.92 -4.08
N TYR A 253 0.48 29.04 -3.41
CA TYR A 253 -0.86 29.36 -2.89
C TYR A 253 -1.78 29.91 -3.99
N PRO A 254 -3.10 29.62 -3.95
CA PRO A 254 -3.76 28.63 -3.10
C PRO A 254 -3.91 27.28 -3.85
N ASN A 255 -3.35 26.20 -3.31
CA ASN A 255 -3.60 24.81 -3.76
C ASN A 255 -2.95 24.36 -5.09
N ARG A 256 -1.83 24.97 -5.50
CA ARG A 256 -1.08 24.55 -6.69
C ARG A 256 0.25 23.93 -6.30
N LEU A 257 0.63 22.84 -6.97
CA LEU A 257 1.92 22.17 -6.76
C LEU A 257 2.70 22.16 -8.08
N ILE A 258 3.84 22.85 -8.09
CA ILE A 258 4.77 22.85 -9.22
C ILE A 258 5.66 21.62 -9.11
N VAL A 259 5.67 20.76 -10.13
CA VAL A 259 6.43 19.52 -10.16
C VAL A 259 7.49 19.58 -11.26
N ARG A 260 8.75 19.44 -10.85
CA ARG A 260 9.92 19.35 -11.74
C ARG A 260 10.46 17.92 -11.73
N VAL A 261 10.82 17.41 -12.90
CA VAL A 261 11.29 16.04 -13.16
C VAL A 261 12.77 16.04 -13.48
#